data_AF-A0AB38UI47-F1
#
_entry.id   AF-A0AB38UI47-F1
#
_cell.length_a   1.000
_cell.length_b   1.000
_cell.length_c   1.000
_cell.angle_alpha   90.00
_cell.angle_beta   90.00
_cell.angle_gamma   90.00
#
_symmetry.space_group_name_H-M   'P 1'
#
loop_
_entity.id
_entity.type
_entity.pdbx_description
1 polymer ?
#
loop_
_entity_poly.entity_id
_entity_poly.type
_entity_poly.pdbx_seq_one_letter_code
_entity_poly.pdbx_strand_id
1 'polypeptide(L)'
;MMFFDDLESKLASDQTICKSILRDVKCPVHKLKARIIYDYDNDFTYAHITKCCCPQFAQIVADTIHKTETIDVVEIDDCEYTR
;
A
#
# COMPACT_ATOMS: atom_id res chain seq x y z
N MET A 1 14.08 -19.22 -16.73
CA MET A 1 13.00 -18.25 -16.99
C MET A 1 11.95 -18.44 -15.89
N MET A 2 12.26 -18.03 -14.65
CA MET A 2 11.48 -18.36 -13.44
C MET A 2 11.53 -17.24 -12.37
N PHE A 3 11.88 -16.01 -12.72
CA PHE A 3 11.97 -14.91 -11.75
C PHE A 3 10.65 -14.13 -11.59
N PHE A 4 9.79 -14.13 -12.63
CA PHE A 4 8.54 -13.38 -12.62
C PHE A 4 7.43 -14.06 -11.79
N ASP A 5 7.31 -15.39 -11.84
CA ASP A 5 6.30 -16.14 -11.06
C ASP A 5 6.48 -15.99 -9.53
N ASP A 6 7.73 -15.86 -9.08
CA ASP A 6 8.05 -15.79 -7.65
C ASP A 6 7.67 -14.42 -7.07
N LEU A 7 8.00 -13.34 -7.79
CA LEU A 7 7.60 -11.97 -7.43
C LEU A 7 6.10 -11.75 -7.54
N GLU A 8 5.44 -12.31 -8.57
CA GLU A 8 3.99 -12.21 -8.71
C GLU A 8 3.27 -12.95 -7.56
N SER A 9 3.74 -14.14 -7.19
CA SER A 9 3.20 -14.91 -6.07
C SER A 9 3.47 -14.24 -4.72
N LYS A 10 4.66 -13.64 -4.57
CA LYS A 10 5.04 -12.83 -3.40
C LYS A 10 4.12 -11.62 -3.29
N LEU A 11 3.95 -10.85 -4.36
CA LEU A 11 3.06 -9.69 -4.38
C LEU A 11 1.60 -10.07 -4.08
N ALA A 12 1.08 -11.18 -4.63
CA ALA A 12 -0.27 -11.64 -4.31
C ALA A 12 -0.45 -11.97 -2.81
N SER A 13 0.59 -12.54 -2.19
CA SER A 13 0.63 -12.82 -0.75
C SER A 13 0.72 -11.53 0.06
N ASP A 14 1.63 -10.63 -0.30
CA ASP A 14 1.86 -9.34 0.35
C ASP A 14 0.63 -8.45 0.25
N GLN A 15 -0.05 -8.43 -0.90
CA GLN A 15 -1.33 -7.77 -1.10
C GLN A 15 -2.40 -8.30 -0.14
N THR A 16 -2.44 -9.61 0.07
CA THR A 16 -3.42 -10.25 0.96
C THR A 16 -3.15 -9.86 2.41
N ILE A 17 -1.88 -9.84 2.81
CA ILE A 17 -1.43 -9.39 4.14
C ILE A 17 -1.77 -7.92 4.34
N CYS A 18 -1.37 -7.05 3.42
CA CYS A 18 -1.63 -5.61 3.49
C CYS A 18 -3.14 -5.31 3.50
N LYS A 19 -3.94 -5.98 2.65
CA LYS A 19 -5.41 -5.85 2.67
C LYS A 19 -6.02 -6.28 4.00
N SER A 20 -5.47 -7.31 4.65
CA SER A 20 -5.94 -7.79 5.95
C SER A 20 -5.63 -6.78 7.06
N ILE A 21 -4.40 -6.25 7.09
CA ILE A 21 -3.95 -5.28 8.08
C ILE A 21 -4.69 -3.96 7.93
N LEU A 22 -4.87 -3.51 6.69
CA LEU A 22 -5.58 -2.28 6.36
C LEU A 22 -7.10 -2.45 6.32
N ARG A 23 -7.62 -3.66 6.57
CA ARG A 23 -9.06 -3.96 6.54
C ARG A 23 -9.84 -3.07 7.51
N ASP A 24 -9.27 -2.88 8.70
CA ASP A 24 -9.83 -2.11 9.80
C ASP A 24 -9.24 -0.70 9.92
N VAL A 25 -8.17 -0.42 9.18
CA VAL A 25 -7.56 0.91 9.12
C VAL A 25 -8.46 1.85 8.33
N LYS A 26 -8.99 2.85 9.03
CA LYS A 26 -9.81 3.94 8.48
C LYS A 26 -9.24 5.25 8.97
N CYS A 27 -9.47 6.31 8.21
CA CYS A 27 -9.12 7.65 8.65
C CYS A 27 -9.84 7.96 9.97
N PRO A 28 -9.14 8.39 11.04
CA PRO A 28 -9.78 8.68 12.32
C PRO A 28 -10.75 9.87 12.23
N VAL A 29 -10.55 10.76 11.26
CA VAL A 29 -11.38 11.95 11.03
C VAL A 29 -12.59 11.62 10.15
N HIS A 30 -12.34 11.16 8.92
CA HIS A 30 -13.39 10.97 7.92
C HIS A 30 -13.97 9.55 7.88
N LYS A 31 -13.38 8.59 8.62
CA LYS A 31 -13.74 7.15 8.61
C LYS A 31 -13.71 6.49 7.23
N LEU A 32 -13.04 7.12 6.27
CA LEU A 32 -12.83 6.62 4.91
C LEU A 32 -11.61 5.68 4.86
N LYS A 33 -11.63 4.74 3.92
CA LYS A 33 -10.52 3.83 3.64
C LYS A 33 -9.59 4.41 2.58
N ALA A 34 -8.31 4.10 2.69
CA ALA A 34 -7.34 4.43 1.66
C ALA A 34 -7.51 3.46 0.47
N ARG A 35 -7.27 3.96 -0.74
CA ARG A 35 -7.10 3.12 -1.93
C ARG A 35 -5.61 2.95 -2.19
N ILE A 36 -5.19 1.71 -2.33
CA ILE A 36 -3.81 1.34 -2.58
C ILE A 36 -3.79 0.45 -3.81
N ILE A 37 -2.86 0.76 -4.71
CA ILE A 37 -2.53 -0.05 -5.87
C ILE A 37 -1.17 -0.68 -5.57
N TYR A 38 -1.05 -1.96 -5.86
CA TYR A 38 0.20 -2.68 -5.66
C TYR A 38 0.72 -3.06 -7.03
N ASP A 39 2.00 -2.84 -7.23
CA ASP A 39 2.71 -3.11 -8.48
C ASP A 39 4.05 -3.76 -8.16
N TYR A 40 4.76 -4.24 -9.17
CA TYR A 40 6.06 -4.87 -8.99
C TYR A 40 6.89 -4.73 -10.26
N ASP A 41 8.16 -4.41 -10.09
CA ASP A 41 9.16 -4.44 -11.16
C ASP A 41 10.02 -5.71 -11.05
N ASN A 42 11.04 -5.80 -11.91
CA ASN A 42 12.00 -6.90 -11.90
C ASN A 42 12.76 -7.06 -10.57
N ASP A 43 12.81 -6.02 -9.75
CA ASP A 43 13.66 -5.98 -8.55
C ASP A 43 12.88 -5.71 -7.25
N PHE A 44 11.72 -5.04 -7.29
CA PHE A 44 11.01 -4.56 -6.08
C PHE A 44 9.49 -4.63 -6.21
N THR A 45 8.81 -4.78 -5.06
CA THR A 45 7.37 -4.59 -4.94
C THR A 45 7.05 -3.17 -4.50
N TYR A 46 6.00 -2.61 -5.08
CA TYR A 46 5.55 -1.24 -4.84
C TYR A 46 4.12 -1.23 -4.30
N ALA A 47 3.86 -0.31 -3.36
CA ALA A 47 2.53 0.01 -2.89
C ALA A 47 2.28 1.51 -3.07
N HIS A 48 1.44 1.85 -4.04
CA HIS A 48 1.02 3.21 -4.36
C HIS A 48 -0.29 3.53 -3.65
N ILE A 49 -0.23 4.43 -2.68
CA ILE A 49 -1.39 4.94 -1.98
C ILE A 49 -2.02 6.04 -2.84
N THR A 50 -3.00 5.68 -3.67
CA THR A 50 -3.56 6.57 -4.72
C THR A 50 -4.74 7.43 -4.27
N LYS A 51 -5.46 7.05 -3.21
CA LYS A 51 -6.53 7.89 -2.64
C LYS A 51 -6.56 7.81 -1.13
N CYS A 52 -6.27 8.93 -0.48
CA CYS A 52 -6.58 9.16 0.92
C CYS A 52 -7.34 10.48 1.09
N CYS A 53 -8.10 10.55 2.18
CA CYS A 53 -8.84 11.74 2.55
C CYS A 53 -8.02 12.75 3.36
N CYS A 54 -6.86 12.35 3.90
CA CYS A 54 -5.97 13.23 4.66
C CYS A 54 -4.49 12.85 4.42
N PRO A 55 -3.56 13.82 4.38
CA PRO A 55 -2.12 13.54 4.32
C PRO A 55 -1.64 12.76 5.54
N GLN A 56 -2.12 13.10 6.75
CA GLN A 56 -1.79 12.35 7.97
C GLN A 56 -2.23 10.89 7.89
N PHE A 57 -3.38 10.64 7.26
CA PHE A 57 -3.87 9.27 7.09
C PHE A 57 -3.06 8.50 6.05
N ALA A 58 -2.66 9.15 4.95
CA ALA A 58 -1.75 8.56 3.98
C ALA A 58 -0.43 8.13 4.64
N GLN A 59 0.12 8.98 5.52
CA GLN A 59 1.33 8.65 6.27
C GLN A 59 1.13 7.47 7.23
N ILE A 60 0.00 7.40 7.94
CA ILE A 60 -0.32 6.25 8.83
C ILE A 60 -0.40 4.96 8.02
N VAL A 61 -1.05 5.00 6.86
CA VAL A 61 -1.18 3.82 5.98
C VAL A 61 0.20 3.42 5.45
N ALA A 62 1.01 4.38 5.01
CA ALA A 62 2.36 4.12 4.55
C ALA A 62 3.23 3.50 5.65
N ASP A 63 3.21 4.07 6.86
CA ASP A 63 3.94 3.55 8.02
C ASP A 63 3.45 2.15 8.43
N THR A 64 2.15 1.88 8.32
CA THR A 64 1.58 0.55 8.60
C THR A 64 2.07 -0.49 7.60
N ILE A 65 2.14 -0.16 6.31
CA ILE A 65 2.66 -1.06 5.27
C ILE A 65 4.18 -1.22 5.40
N HIS A 66 4.89 -0.15 5.74
CA HIS A 66 6.34 -0.21 5.93
C HIS A 66 6.71 -1.08 7.13
N LYS A 67 5.94 -1.00 8.23
CA LYS A 67 6.10 -1.86 9.41
C LYS A 67 5.91 -3.34 9.15
N THR A 68 5.19 -3.70 8.10
CA THR A 68 4.93 -5.09 7.80
C THR A 68 6.05 -5.72 6.98
N GLU A 69 7.07 -4.93 6.58
CA GLU A 69 8.27 -5.33 5.84
C GLU A 69 7.96 -6.25 4.64
N THR A 70 6.75 -6.14 4.12
CA THR A 70 6.17 -7.03 3.10
C THR A 70 6.30 -6.40 1.72
N ILE A 71 6.21 -5.08 1.64
CA ILE A 71 6.41 -4.32 0.41
C ILE A 71 7.74 -3.55 0.52
N ASP A 72 8.57 -3.64 -0.52
CA ASP A 72 9.88 -2.99 -0.55
C ASP A 72 9.79 -1.46 -0.64
N VAL A 73 8.86 -0.93 -1.46
CA VAL A 73 8.69 0.51 -1.69
C VAL A 73 7.24 0.94 -1.49
N VAL A 74 7.02 1.99 -0.70
CA VAL A 74 5.68 2.56 -0.47
C VAL A 74 5.66 4.01 -0.92
N GLU A 75 4.85 4.30 -1.93
CA GLU A 75 4.69 5.64 -2.50
C GLU A 75 3.31 6.20 -2.18
N ILE A 76 3.26 7.49 -1.84
CA ILE A 76 2.01 8.21 -1.61
C ILE A 76 1.73 9.02 -2.88
N ASP A 77 0.89 8.47 -3.75
CA ASP A 77 0.50 9.11 -5.00
C ASP A 77 -0.68 10.05 -4.77
N ASP A 78 -0.68 11.18 -5.46
CA ASP A 78 -1.42 12.41 -5.17
C ASP A 78 -2.84 12.15 -4.62
N CYS A 79 -3.01 12.34 -3.31
CA CYS A 79 -4.34 12.52 -2.77
C CYS A 79 -4.87 13.83 -3.32
N GLU A 80 -5.95 13.79 -4.08
CA GLU A 80 -6.63 14.99 -4.60
C GLU A 80 -7.11 15.97 -3.49
N TYR A 81 -6.81 15.68 -2.21
CA TYR A 81 -7.05 16.48 -1.00
C TYR A 81 -5.77 17.12 -0.41
N THR A 82 -4.59 16.96 -1.02
CA THR A 82 -3.34 17.69 -0.68
C THR A 82 -3.08 18.91 -1.57
N ARG A 83 -4.12 19.42 -2.24
CA ARG A 83 -4.12 20.71 -2.94
C ARG A 83 -5.01 21.73 -2.24
#